data_AF-A0ABD5Q4A3-F1
#
_entry.id   AF-A0ABD5Q4A3-F1
#
_cell.length_a   1.000
_cell.length_b   1.000
_cell.length_c   1.000
_cell.angle_alpha   90.00
_cell.angle_beta   90.00
_cell.angle_gamma   90.00
#
_symmetry.space_group_name_H-M   'P 1'
#
loop_
_entity.id
_entity.type
_entity.pdbx_description
1 polymer ?
#
loop_
_entity_poly.entity_id
_entity_poly.type
_entity_poly.pdbx_seq_one_letter_code
_entity_poly.pdbx_strand_id
1 'polypeptide(L)'
;MTHCHNCGHTGTFVLLVQCALAVRGPDVDRDAASLADCRPDRAGRVTLPSSRDCSLAVQCPACDSTDVGVAASDLLVCYGPTTTS
;
A
#
# COMPACT_ATOMS: atom_id res chain seq x y z
N MET A 1 -18.70 17.35 6.16
CA MET A 1 -19.00 16.20 7.04
C MET A 1 -18.75 14.93 6.26
N THR A 2 -17.89 14.05 6.77
CA THR A 2 -17.53 12.78 6.13
C THR A 2 -18.74 11.83 6.17
N HIS A 3 -19.12 11.28 5.02
CA HIS A 3 -20.22 10.33 4.90
C HIS A 3 -19.90 9.24 3.89
N CYS A 4 -20.47 8.05 4.08
CA CYS A 4 -20.43 6.99 3.08
C CYS A 4 -21.44 7.27 1.98
N HIS A 5 -21.01 7.20 0.72
CA HIS A 5 -21.89 7.42 -0.43
C HIS A 5 -22.87 6.27 -0.66
N ASN A 6 -22.58 5.08 -0.13
CA ASN A 6 -23.41 3.89 -0.32
C ASN A 6 -24.56 3.77 0.71
N CYS A 7 -24.28 3.95 1.99
CA CYS A 7 -25.29 3.77 3.06
C CYS A 7 -25.66 5.05 3.82
N GLY A 8 -25.02 6.18 3.51
CA GLY A 8 -25.25 7.45 4.20
C GLY A 8 -24.69 7.51 5.62
N HIS A 9 -23.94 6.50 6.08
CA HIS A 9 -23.30 6.50 7.40
C HIS A 9 -22.45 7.76 7.59
N THR A 10 -22.55 8.37 8.76
CA THR A 10 -21.79 9.55 9.16
C THR A 10 -21.07 9.27 10.48
N GLY A 11 -19.95 9.95 10.71
CA GLY A 11 -19.18 9.81 11.95
C GLY A 11 -17.81 9.19 11.71
N THR A 12 -17.49 8.14 12.45
CA THR A 12 -16.17 7.49 12.40
C THR A 12 -16.04 6.52 11.24
N PHE A 13 -14.84 6.49 10.67
CA PHE A 13 -14.44 5.62 9.57
C PHE A 13 -13.13 4.91 9.91
N VAL A 14 -12.86 3.79 9.25
CA VAL A 14 -11.64 3.00 9.44
C VAL A 14 -10.62 3.39 8.37
N LEU A 15 -9.38 3.66 8.77
CA LEU A 15 -8.26 3.84 7.84
C LEU A 15 -7.57 2.49 7.62
N LEU A 16 -7.58 2.02 6.38
CA LEU A 16 -6.92 0.79 5.96
C LEU A 16 -5.57 1.11 5.32
N VAL A 17 -4.56 0.31 5.64
CA VAL A 17 -3.22 0.37 5.02
C VAL A 17 -2.92 -1.00 4.42
N GLN A 18 -2.62 -1.04 3.13
CA GLN A 18 -2.17 -2.24 2.44
C GLN A 18 -0.70 -2.08 2.08
N CYS A 19 0.15 -2.98 2.57
CA CYS A 19 1.60 -2.94 2.33
C CYS A 19 2.02 -4.17 1.53
N ALA A 20 2.76 -3.97 0.45
CA ALA A 20 3.50 -5.05 -0.19
C ALA A 20 4.90 -5.16 0.45
N LEU A 21 5.24 -6.34 0.97
CA LEU A 21 6.58 -6.61 1.49
C LEU A 21 7.28 -7.66 0.63
N ALA A 22 8.50 -7.35 0.18
CA ALA A 22 9.37 -8.33 -0.44
C ALA A 22 9.95 -9.27 0.63
N VAL A 23 9.67 -10.57 0.50
CA VAL A 23 10.32 -11.60 1.32
C VAL A 23 11.63 -11.97 0.62
N ARG A 24 12.76 -11.86 1.33
CA ARG A 24 14.03 -12.38 0.80
C ARG A 24 13.93 -13.91 0.72
N GLY A 25 14.15 -14.45 -0.48
CA GLY A 25 14.30 -15.90 -0.66
C GLY A 25 15.57 -16.41 0.03
N PRO A 26 15.67 -17.73 0.27
CA PRO A 26 16.89 -18.31 0.83
C PRO A 26 18.07 -17.94 -0.08
N ASP A 27 19.13 -17.37 0.52
CA ASP A 27 20.42 -17.13 -0.13
C ASP A 27 21.00 -18.50 -0.52
N VAL A 28 20.65 -18.98 -1.71
CA VAL A 28 21.46 -19.96 -2.40
C VAL A 28 22.66 -19.21 -2.93
N ASP A 29 23.67 -19.11 -2.07
CA ASP A 29 25.03 -18.77 -2.41
C ASP A 29 25.49 -19.79 -3.46
N ARG A 30 25.30 -19.45 -4.73
CA ARG A 30 25.71 -20.26 -5.87
C ARG A 30 26.92 -19.60 -6.48
N ASP A 31 28.06 -19.81 -5.81
CA ASP A 31 29.31 -20.07 -6.50
C ASP A 31 29.11 -21.22 -7.50
N ALA A 32 28.69 -20.88 -8.72
CA ALA A 32 28.91 -21.71 -9.90
C ALA A 32 28.79 -20.84 -11.14
N ALA A 33 29.96 -20.45 -11.67
CA ALA A 33 30.13 -20.02 -13.03
C ALA A 33 29.32 -20.91 -13.99
N SER A 34 28.35 -20.31 -14.68
CA SER A 34 27.96 -20.76 -16.01
C SER A 34 27.36 -19.57 -16.76
N LEU A 35 28.25 -18.86 -17.44
CA LEU A 35 27.95 -18.07 -18.63
C LEU A 35 27.22 -18.99 -19.63
N ALA A 36 25.89 -19.03 -19.53
CA ALA A 36 25.04 -19.48 -20.61
C ALA A 36 24.18 -18.29 -21.01
N ASP A 37 24.52 -17.73 -22.16
CA ASP A 37 23.78 -16.74 -22.92
C ASP A 37 22.28 -17.07 -22.98
N CYS A 38 21.50 -16.41 -22.13
CA CYS A 38 20.12 -16.08 -22.45
C CYS A 38 19.99 -14.58 -22.25
N ARG A 39 20.25 -13.81 -23.33
CA ARG A 39 19.93 -12.39 -23.37
C ARG A 39 18.44 -12.21 -23.04
N PRO A 40 18.08 -11.50 -21.95
CA PRO A 40 16.76 -10.92 -21.84
C PRO A 40 16.79 -9.64 -22.69
N ASP A 41 16.03 -9.65 -23.79
CA ASP A 41 15.74 -8.47 -24.55
C ASP A 41 15.11 -7.40 -23.64
N ARG A 42 15.50 -6.14 -23.87
CA ARG A 42 15.17 -4.99 -23.03
C ARG A 42 13.67 -4.69 -23.09
N ALA A 43 12.93 -4.91 -22.01
CA ALA A 43 11.87 -4.02 -21.48
C ALA A 43 11.02 -4.73 -20.43
N GLY A 44 11.61 -5.02 -19.29
CA GLY A 44 10.87 -5.49 -18.13
C GLY A 44 11.62 -5.03 -16.90
N ARG A 45 11.62 -3.72 -16.66
CA ARG A 45 12.00 -3.20 -15.34
C ARG A 45 10.94 -3.73 -14.39
N VAL A 46 11.14 -4.96 -13.91
CA VAL A 46 10.44 -5.46 -12.73
C VAL A 46 10.93 -4.52 -11.65
N THR A 47 10.14 -3.48 -11.41
CA THR A 47 10.25 -2.67 -10.22
C THR A 47 10.08 -3.67 -9.09
N LEU A 48 11.19 -4.14 -8.54
CA LEU A 48 11.20 -4.76 -7.23
C LEU A 48 10.38 -3.81 -6.37
N PRO A 49 9.30 -4.29 -5.72
CA PRO A 49 8.44 -3.42 -4.95
C PRO A 49 9.36 -2.61 -4.06
N SER A 50 9.34 -1.29 -4.27
CA SER A 50 10.14 -0.41 -3.44
C SER A 50 9.70 -0.73 -2.02
N SER A 51 10.59 -0.67 -1.04
CA SER A 51 10.32 -1.14 0.34
C SER A 51 9.16 -0.41 1.05
N ARG A 52 8.37 0.39 0.33
CA ARG A 52 7.23 1.17 0.77
C ARG A 52 6.15 1.31 -0.31
N ASP A 53 5.80 0.24 -1.01
CA ASP A 53 4.57 0.23 -1.80
C ASP A 53 3.39 0.03 -0.83
N CYS A 54 2.96 1.14 -0.22
CA CYS A 54 1.81 1.20 0.68
C CYS A 54 0.65 1.93 0.00
N SER A 55 -0.53 1.32 -0.01
CA SER A 55 -1.79 1.94 -0.44
C SER A 55 -2.68 2.23 0.77
N LEU A 56 -3.43 3.32 0.71
CA LEU A 56 -4.33 3.76 1.76
C LEU A 56 -5.77 3.78 1.25
N ALA A 57 -6.70 3.33 2.08
CA ALA A 57 -8.13 3.40 1.80
C ALA A 57 -8.89 3.76 3.08
N VAL A 58 -10.09 4.31 2.93
CA VAL A 58 -10.99 4.58 4.05
C VAL A 58 -12.20 3.67 3.89
N GLN A 59 -12.63 3.02 4.96
CA GLN A 59 -13.73 2.07 4.95
C GLN A 59 -14.86 2.49 5.90
N CYS A 60 -16.09 2.35 5.44
CA CYS A 60 -17.28 2.52 6.24
C CYS A 60 -17.52 1.28 7.13
N PRO A 61 -17.62 1.42 8.46
CA PRO A 61 -17.82 0.28 9.35
C PRO A 61 -19.23 -0.32 9.31
N ALA A 62 -20.19 0.39 8.71
CA ALA A 62 -21.59 -0.05 8.66
C ALA A 62 -21.90 -0.96 7.45
N CYS A 63 -21.15 -0.83 6.35
CA CYS A 63 -21.43 -1.55 5.10
C CYS A 63 -20.18 -2.00 4.34
N ASP A 64 -19.00 -1.87 4.95
CA ASP A 64 -17.69 -2.24 4.39
C ASP A 64 -17.29 -1.52 3.08
N SER A 65 -18.04 -0.52 2.65
CA SER A 65 -17.76 0.27 1.45
C SER A 65 -16.52 1.16 1.63
N THR A 66 -15.69 1.25 0.59
CA THR A 66 -14.58 2.22 0.50
C THR A 66 -14.97 3.53 -0.20
N ASP A 67 -16.21 3.63 -0.67
CA ASP A 67 -16.74 4.83 -1.31
C ASP A 67 -17.26 5.82 -0.26
N VAL A 68 -16.36 6.71 0.17
CA VAL A 68 -16.59 7.69 1.23
C VAL A 68 -16.10 9.06 0.80
N GLY A 69 -16.80 10.11 1.24
CA GLY A 69 -16.49 11.50 0.87
C GLY A 69 -15.27 12.09 1.58
N VAL A 70 -14.23 11.30 1.86
CA VAL A 70 -12.99 11.75 2.50
C VAL A 70 -11.78 11.00 1.96
N ALA A 71 -10.71 11.73 1.65
CA ALA A 71 -9.46 11.11 1.25
C ALA A 71 -8.68 10.59 2.47
N ALA A 72 -8.03 9.43 2.33
CA ALA A 72 -7.19 8.86 3.39
C ALA A 72 -6.07 9.80 3.85
N SER A 73 -5.49 10.58 2.93
CA SER A 73 -4.45 11.56 3.21
C SER A 73 -4.92 12.67 4.15
N ASP A 74 -6.17 13.11 4.03
CA ASP A 74 -6.72 14.18 4.87
C ASP A 74 -6.85 13.71 6.33
N LEU A 75 -7.23 12.44 6.53
CA LEU A 75 -7.25 11.83 7.86
C LEU A 75 -5.84 11.74 8.45
N LEU A 76 -4.83 11.39 7.64
CA LEU A 76 -3.44 11.35 8.10
C LEU A 76 -2.88 12.72 8.45
N VAL A 77 -3.33 13.81 7.82
CA VAL A 77 -2.93 15.17 8.22
C VAL A 77 -3.58 15.55 9.56
N CYS A 78 -4.84 15.19 9.77
CA CYS A 78 -5.55 15.49 11.02
C CYS A 78 -5.07 14.68 12.23
N TYR A 79 -4.65 13.44 12.00
CA TYR A 79 -4.22 12.50 13.06
C TYR A 79 -2.74 12.12 12.97
N GLY A 80 -1.99 12.79 12.10
CA GLY A 80 -0.55 12.61 11.98
C GLY A 80 0.14 12.93 13.30
N PRO A 81 1.32 12.35 13.57
CA PRO A 81 2.03 12.59 14.81
C PRO A 81 2.24 14.09 14.96
N THR A 82 1.51 14.68 15.90
CA THR A 82 1.77 16.04 16.35
C THR A 82 3.09 15.92 17.09
N THR A 83 4.20 16.19 16.40
CA THR A 83 5.50 16.37 17.05
C THR A 83 5.38 17.62 17.90
N THR A 84 4.88 17.47 19.12
CA THR A 84 4.99 18.47 20.18
C THR A 84 6.47 18.63 20.48
N SER A 85 7.05 19.72 19.97
CA SER A 85 8.37 20.22 20.40
C SER A 85 8.24 21.07 21.65
#